data_AF-A0A354ET61-F1
#
_entry.id   AF-A0A354ET61-F1
#
_cell.length_a   1.000
_cell.length_b   1.000
_cell.length_c   1.000
_cell.angle_alpha   90.00
_cell.angle_beta   90.00
_cell.angle_gamma   90.00
#
_symmetry.space_group_name_H-M   'P 1'
#
loop_
_entity.id
_entity.type
_entity.pdbx_description
1 polymer ?
#
loop_
_entity_poly.entity_id
_entity_poly.type
_entity_poly.pdbx_seq_one_letter_code
_entity_poly.pdbx_strand_id
1 'polypeptide(L)'
;MGAGRRDRGVTPIPSPSPLSIWVVSDGRAGIENQALGLAEAVKRLTPAEITIKHIRWRPVFDRLPSALKTAAMLDPASDPIAAPWPDLWIATGRATLPLSTRVKTWSAGKTFVVQTQDPRWANHRYDMIIAPAHDGLSGDNVFEITGSPHRITAERIAEVAPAFADRIAPLPHPRVAVLIGGKSKAFDLPAEHAADLADRIAA
;
A
#
# COMPACT_ATOMS: atom_id res chain seq x y z
N MET A 1 -58.17 -37.22 2.18
CA MET A 1 -57.19 -36.74 3.19
C MET A 1 -55.83 -36.65 2.51
N GLY A 2 -55.37 -35.46 2.16
CA GLY A 2 -54.04 -35.21 1.60
C GLY A 2 -53.56 -33.86 2.10
N ALA A 3 -52.73 -33.86 3.14
CA ALA A 3 -52.16 -32.65 3.70
C ALA A 3 -50.77 -32.42 3.10
N GLY A 4 -50.67 -31.36 2.31
CA GLY A 4 -49.44 -30.93 1.64
C GLY A 4 -48.34 -30.58 2.64
N ARG A 5 -47.17 -31.16 2.41
CA ARG A 5 -45.93 -30.83 3.10
C ARG A 5 -45.45 -29.50 2.51
N ARG A 6 -45.64 -28.41 3.25
CA ARG A 6 -45.11 -27.09 2.89
C ARG A 6 -43.59 -27.12 2.94
N ASP A 7 -42.97 -26.94 1.79
CA ASP A 7 -41.55 -26.67 1.64
C ASP A 7 -41.24 -25.37 2.39
N ARG A 8 -40.50 -25.47 3.50
CA ARG A 8 -40.01 -24.27 4.19
C ARG A 8 -38.80 -23.79 3.39
N GLY A 9 -39.01 -22.76 2.58
CA GLY A 9 -37.93 -22.08 1.88
C GLY A 9 -36.82 -21.70 2.85
N VAL A 10 -35.63 -22.22 2.58
CA VAL A 10 -34.40 -21.80 3.26
C VAL A 10 -34.16 -20.35 2.88
N THR A 11 -34.26 -19.44 3.85
CA THR A 11 -33.89 -18.04 3.67
C THR A 11 -32.38 -18.00 3.42
N PRO A 12 -31.88 -17.37 2.34
CA PRO A 12 -30.44 -17.25 2.14
C PRO A 12 -29.84 -16.49 3.30
N ILE A 13 -28.82 -17.08 3.94
CA ILE A 13 -28.00 -16.39 4.94
C ILE A 13 -27.32 -15.23 4.19
N PRO A 14 -27.47 -13.96 4.63
CA PRO A 14 -26.81 -12.84 3.97
C PRO A 14 -25.30 -13.07 4.02
N SER A 15 -24.68 -13.15 2.85
CA SER A 15 -23.22 -13.11 2.74
C SER A 15 -22.73 -11.82 3.42
N PRO A 16 -21.68 -11.87 4.24
CA PRO A 16 -21.15 -10.66 4.87
C PRO A 16 -20.82 -9.63 3.79
N SER A 17 -21.23 -8.37 3.99
CA SER A 17 -20.86 -7.27 3.11
C SER A 17 -19.34 -7.23 2.94
N PRO A 18 -18.82 -6.92 1.74
CA PRO A 18 -17.38 -6.85 1.53
C PRO A 18 -16.76 -5.80 2.45
N LEU A 19 -15.56 -6.09 2.96
CA LEU A 19 -14.80 -5.13 3.76
C LEU A 19 -14.50 -3.89 2.92
N SER A 20 -14.76 -2.71 3.47
CA SER A 20 -14.31 -1.46 2.86
C SER A 20 -12.87 -1.16 3.26
N ILE A 21 -11.97 -1.08 2.27
CA ILE A 21 -10.55 -0.79 2.47
C ILE A 21 -10.22 0.55 1.80
N TRP A 22 -9.62 1.47 2.54
CA TRP A 22 -8.99 2.65 1.96
C TRP A 22 -7.49 2.48 1.90
N VAL A 23 -6.93 2.66 0.71
CA VAL A 23 -5.49 2.75 0.47
C VAL A 23 -5.13 4.22 0.39
N VAL A 24 -4.36 4.70 1.37
CA VAL A 24 -4.08 6.12 1.56
C VAL A 24 -2.60 6.39 1.32
N SER A 25 -2.29 7.24 0.35
CA SER A 25 -0.91 7.50 -0.10
C SER A 25 -0.76 8.95 -0.59
N ASP A 26 0.45 9.34 -1.02
CA ASP A 26 0.68 10.60 -1.76
C ASP A 26 0.70 10.42 -3.29
N GLY A 27 0.33 9.23 -3.77
CA GLY A 27 0.26 8.88 -5.20
C GLY A 27 1.60 8.53 -5.84
N ARG A 28 2.73 8.60 -5.12
CA ARG A 28 4.02 8.14 -5.67
C ARG A 28 4.01 6.62 -5.77
N ALA A 29 4.20 6.09 -6.99
CA ALA A 29 4.02 4.68 -7.30
C ALA A 29 4.72 3.72 -6.31
N GLY A 30 5.99 3.98 -5.95
CA GLY A 30 6.72 3.13 -5.00
C GLY A 30 6.20 3.15 -3.55
N ILE A 31 5.58 4.26 -3.14
CA ILE A 31 4.94 4.39 -1.82
C ILE A 31 3.57 3.73 -1.86
N GLU A 32 2.75 4.07 -2.85
CA GLU A 32 1.40 3.54 -2.98
C GLU A 32 1.36 2.02 -3.17
N ASN A 33 2.35 1.45 -3.88
CA ASN A 33 2.44 0.01 -4.12
C ASN A 33 2.48 -0.82 -2.83
N GLN A 34 2.96 -0.25 -1.71
CA GLN A 34 3.01 -0.94 -0.43
C GLN A 34 1.61 -1.10 0.18
N ALA A 35 0.85 -0.01 0.32
CA ALA A 35 -0.52 -0.08 0.80
C ALA A 35 -1.43 -0.87 -0.16
N LEU A 36 -1.28 -0.69 -1.48
CA LEU A 36 -2.03 -1.48 -2.46
C LEU A 36 -1.70 -2.97 -2.38
N GLY A 37 -0.42 -3.33 -2.25
CA GLY A 37 0.00 -4.74 -2.15
C GLY A 37 -0.65 -5.44 -0.97
N LEU A 38 -0.71 -4.76 0.18
CA LEU A 38 -1.40 -5.29 1.35
C LEU A 38 -2.93 -5.36 1.14
N ALA A 39 -3.55 -4.30 0.61
CA ALA A 39 -4.99 -4.29 0.33
C ALA A 39 -5.43 -5.42 -0.61
N GLU A 40 -4.66 -5.63 -1.69
CA GLU A 40 -4.91 -6.72 -2.63
C GLU A 40 -4.69 -8.10 -1.98
N ALA A 41 -3.72 -8.23 -1.07
CA ALA A 41 -3.54 -9.45 -0.30
C ALA A 41 -4.73 -9.76 0.61
N VAL A 42 -5.26 -8.74 1.32
CA VAL A 42 -6.49 -8.89 2.12
C VAL A 42 -7.66 -9.29 1.23
N LYS A 43 -7.84 -8.63 0.08
CA LYS A 43 -8.92 -8.94 -0.87
C LYS A 43 -8.87 -10.38 -1.42
N ARG A 44 -7.69 -10.98 -1.53
CA ARG A 44 -7.56 -12.40 -1.93
C ARG A 44 -8.05 -13.37 -0.85
N LEU A 45 -8.04 -12.96 0.43
CA LEU A 45 -8.44 -13.81 1.56
C LEU A 45 -9.89 -13.57 1.99
N THR A 46 -10.42 -12.37 1.78
CA THR A 46 -11.78 -11.99 2.16
C THR A 46 -12.39 -11.03 1.14
N PRO A 47 -13.70 -11.11 0.83
CA PRO A 47 -14.35 -10.13 -0.04
C PRO A 47 -14.10 -8.71 0.47
N ALA A 48 -13.53 -7.87 -0.40
CA ALA A 48 -13.18 -6.50 -0.05
C ALA A 48 -13.28 -5.55 -1.26
N GLU A 49 -13.68 -4.31 -0.98
CA GLU A 49 -13.69 -3.19 -1.91
C GLU A 49 -12.56 -2.22 -1.56
N ILE A 50 -11.70 -1.93 -2.53
CA ILE A 50 -10.52 -1.09 -2.33
C ILE A 50 -10.79 0.27 -2.96
N THR A 51 -10.69 1.33 -2.16
CA THR A 51 -10.73 2.73 -2.62
C THR A 51 -9.36 3.36 -2.40
N ILE A 52 -8.80 3.98 -3.44
CA ILE A 52 -7.53 4.71 -3.34
C ILE A 52 -7.82 6.16 -2.93
N LYS A 53 -7.01 6.71 -2.04
CA LYS A 53 -7.08 8.10 -1.54
C LYS A 53 -5.70 8.74 -1.60
N HIS A 54 -5.54 9.75 -2.45
CA HIS A 54 -4.33 10.55 -2.60
C HIS A 54 -4.38 11.80 -1.73
N ILE A 55 -3.37 11.94 -0.88
CA ILE A 55 -3.23 13.03 0.09
C ILE A 55 -2.12 13.97 -0.36
N ARG A 56 -2.46 15.24 -0.52
CA ARG A 56 -1.51 16.31 -0.85
C ARG A 56 -1.68 17.46 0.13
N TRP A 57 -0.59 17.94 0.69
CA TRP A 57 -0.60 19.15 1.51
C TRP A 57 -0.35 20.35 0.62
N ARG A 58 -1.02 21.48 0.88
CA ARG A 58 -0.68 22.72 0.17
C ARG A 58 0.81 23.02 0.37
N PRO A 59 1.53 23.56 -0.62
CA PRO A 59 2.98 23.74 -0.54
C PRO A 59 3.46 24.50 0.70
N VAL A 60 2.70 25.50 1.13
CA VAL A 60 2.98 26.31 2.33
C VAL A 60 2.96 25.51 3.64
N PHE A 61 2.24 24.38 3.66
CA PHE A 61 2.11 23.50 4.83
C PHE A 61 2.89 22.20 4.68
N ASP A 62 3.46 21.90 3.51
CA ASP A 62 4.06 20.59 3.26
C ASP A 62 5.22 20.26 4.21
N ARG A 63 6.02 21.28 4.56
CA ARG A 63 7.15 21.16 5.50
C ARG A 63 6.76 21.24 6.98
N LEU A 64 5.50 21.51 7.29
CA LEU A 64 5.04 21.62 8.67
C LEU A 64 5.13 20.26 9.37
N PRO A 65 5.51 20.20 10.66
CA PRO A 65 5.45 18.97 11.45
C PRO A 65 4.07 18.32 11.40
N SER A 66 4.03 16.99 11.29
CA SER A 66 2.78 16.20 11.14
C SER A 66 1.74 16.49 12.23
N ALA A 67 2.18 16.80 13.46
CA ALA A 67 1.30 17.13 14.57
C ALA A 67 0.46 18.39 14.33
N LEU A 68 1.01 19.38 13.62
CA LEU A 68 0.36 20.68 13.39
C LEU A 68 -0.54 20.70 12.15
N LYS A 69 -0.45 19.67 11.29
CA LYS A 69 -1.26 19.57 10.07
C LYS A 69 -2.71 19.19 10.40
N THR A 70 -3.66 19.90 9.81
CA THR A 70 -5.11 19.66 9.94
C THR A 70 -5.75 19.49 8.57
N ALA A 71 -6.92 18.84 8.47
CA ALA A 71 -7.58 18.59 7.18
C ALA A 71 -7.82 19.85 6.33
N ALA A 72 -7.99 21.03 6.96
CA ALA A 72 -8.14 22.32 6.27
C ALA A 72 -6.87 22.78 5.52
N MET A 73 -5.72 22.17 5.79
CA MET A 73 -4.43 22.46 5.14
C MET A 73 -4.19 21.59 3.90
N LEU A 74 -5.08 20.65 3.60
CA LEU A 74 -5.00 19.82 2.41
C LEU A 74 -5.09 20.67 1.15
N ASP A 75 -4.37 20.23 0.11
CA ASP A 75 -4.53 20.77 -1.22
C ASP A 75 -5.90 20.37 -1.78
N PRO A 76 -6.64 21.26 -2.48
CA PRO A 76 -7.92 20.91 -3.10
C PRO A 76 -7.84 19.72 -4.08
N ALA A 77 -6.67 19.41 -4.62
CA ALA A 77 -6.44 18.23 -5.45
C ALA A 77 -6.26 16.93 -4.65
N SER A 78 -6.40 16.96 -3.33
CA SER A 78 -6.43 15.75 -2.48
C SER A 78 -7.81 15.12 -2.52
N ASP A 79 -7.84 13.81 -2.38
CA ASP A 79 -9.11 13.10 -2.24
C ASP A 79 -9.82 13.45 -0.93
N PRO A 80 -11.16 13.51 -0.94
CA PRO A 80 -11.94 13.79 0.24
C PRO A 80 -11.82 12.66 1.26
N ILE A 81 -11.63 13.04 2.52
CA ILE A 81 -11.56 12.18 3.70
C ILE A 81 -12.75 12.51 4.60
N ALA A 82 -13.85 11.82 4.33
CA ALA A 82 -15.12 11.99 5.03
C ALA A 82 -15.89 10.66 5.06
N ALA A 83 -16.85 10.53 5.97
CA ALA A 83 -17.69 9.35 6.09
C ALA A 83 -18.41 9.01 4.75
N PRO A 84 -18.75 7.73 4.50
CA PRO A 84 -18.59 6.57 5.40
C PRO A 84 -17.12 6.14 5.58
N TRP A 85 -16.74 5.86 6.82
CA TRP A 85 -15.37 5.44 7.16
C TRP A 85 -15.15 3.98 6.78
N PRO A 86 -13.95 3.59 6.31
CA PRO A 86 -13.65 2.22 5.93
C PRO A 86 -13.51 1.34 7.17
N ASP A 87 -13.66 0.03 6.99
CA ASP A 87 -13.31 -0.96 8.00
C ASP A 87 -11.78 -1.00 8.19
N LEU A 88 -11.03 -0.86 7.09
CA LEU A 88 -9.57 -0.92 7.08
C LEU A 88 -8.96 0.29 6.39
N TRP A 89 -8.09 1.01 7.09
CA TRP A 89 -7.28 2.11 6.56
C TRP A 89 -5.83 1.65 6.43
N ILE A 90 -5.33 1.55 5.21
CA ILE A 90 -3.95 1.15 4.93
C ILE A 90 -3.19 2.34 4.36
N ALA A 91 -2.27 2.88 5.14
CA ALA A 91 -1.51 4.06 4.78
C ALA A 91 -0.02 3.78 4.54
N THR A 92 0.57 4.58 3.64
CA THR A 92 2.02 4.58 3.40
C THR A 92 2.53 6.01 3.23
N GLY A 93 3.71 6.30 3.76
CA GLY A 93 4.41 7.57 3.56
C GLY A 93 3.97 8.71 4.48
N ARG A 94 4.86 9.71 4.63
CA ARG A 94 4.73 10.79 5.62
C ARG A 94 3.52 11.69 5.45
N ALA A 95 3.03 11.87 4.22
CA ALA A 95 1.89 12.74 3.95
C ALA A 95 0.60 12.26 4.62
N THR A 96 0.49 10.95 4.86
CA THR A 96 -0.72 10.31 5.39
C THR A 96 -0.82 10.35 6.91
N LEU A 97 0.31 10.55 7.61
CA LEU A 97 0.39 10.41 9.07
C LEU A 97 -0.58 11.33 9.83
N PRO A 98 -0.72 12.63 9.47
CA PRO A 98 -1.64 13.51 10.18
C PRO A 98 -3.10 13.02 10.13
N LEU A 99 -3.50 12.35 9.04
CA LEU A 99 -4.86 11.84 8.90
C LEU A 99 -5.01 10.47 9.56
N SER A 100 -4.03 9.59 9.36
CA SER A 100 -4.03 8.21 9.90
C SER A 100 -4.08 8.20 11.44
N THR A 101 -3.39 9.13 12.10
CA THR A 101 -3.40 9.25 13.57
C THR A 101 -4.72 9.76 14.16
N ARG A 102 -5.65 10.22 13.31
CA ARG A 102 -6.92 10.84 13.70
C ARG A 102 -8.15 10.05 13.22
N VAL A 103 -8.02 9.23 12.18
CA VAL A 103 -9.15 8.49 11.59
C VAL A 103 -9.84 7.55 12.58
N LYS A 104 -9.10 6.97 13.52
CA LYS A 104 -9.70 6.14 14.59
C LYS A 104 -10.66 6.95 15.47
N THR A 105 -10.33 8.21 15.77
CA THR A 105 -11.24 9.12 16.49
C THR A 105 -12.42 9.53 15.61
N TRP A 106 -12.17 9.90 14.35
CA TRP A 106 -13.24 10.31 13.42
C TRP A 106 -14.26 9.21 13.13
N SER A 107 -13.80 7.96 13.12
CA SER A 107 -14.62 6.77 12.92
C SER A 107 -15.25 6.21 14.20
N ALA A 108 -15.07 6.87 15.35
CA ALA A 108 -15.48 6.36 16.66
C ALA A 108 -14.95 4.93 16.95
N GLY A 109 -13.71 4.67 16.54
CA GLY A 109 -13.01 3.41 16.75
C GLY A 109 -13.35 2.29 15.75
N LYS A 110 -14.18 2.56 14.73
CA LYS A 110 -14.63 1.55 13.77
C LYS A 110 -13.58 1.17 12.72
N THR A 111 -12.68 2.09 12.39
CA THR A 111 -11.63 1.84 11.40
C THR A 111 -10.38 1.25 12.05
N PHE A 112 -9.92 0.11 11.54
CA PHE A 112 -8.62 -0.47 11.89
C PHE A 112 -7.53 0.23 11.06
N VAL A 113 -6.51 0.77 11.71
CA VAL A 113 -5.50 1.63 11.08
C VAL A 113 -4.15 0.93 10.96
N VAL A 114 -3.72 0.72 9.71
CA VAL A 114 -2.44 0.10 9.36
C VAL A 114 -1.51 1.13 8.69
N GLN A 115 -0.26 1.18 9.14
CA GLN A 115 0.81 1.90 8.45
C GLN A 115 1.84 0.90 7.90
N THR A 116 2.12 0.91 6.60
CA THR A 116 3.01 -0.09 5.97
C THR A 116 4.49 0.31 5.91
N GLN A 117 4.92 1.18 6.82
CA GLN A 117 6.29 1.64 7.04
C GLN A 117 6.43 2.11 8.49
N ASP A 118 7.66 2.28 8.99
CA ASP A 118 7.86 2.99 10.26
C ASP A 118 7.36 4.46 10.15
N PRO A 119 6.29 4.84 10.90
CA PRO A 119 5.77 6.22 10.87
C PRO A 119 6.73 7.22 11.53
N ARG A 120 7.67 6.75 12.39
CA ARG A 120 8.58 7.56 13.21
C ARG A 120 7.87 8.62 14.06
N TRP A 121 6.57 8.46 14.29
CA TRP A 121 5.72 9.41 14.97
C TRP A 121 4.41 8.77 15.42
N ALA A 122 4.05 9.00 16.69
CA ALA A 122 2.77 8.62 17.27
C ALA A 122 2.42 7.12 17.09
N ASN A 123 3.40 6.23 17.21
CA ASN A 123 3.28 4.79 16.91
C ASN A 123 2.11 4.10 17.66
N HIS A 124 1.76 4.57 18.86
CA HIS A 124 0.62 4.06 19.65
C HIS A 124 -0.77 4.38 19.06
N ARG A 125 -0.86 5.22 18.01
CA ARG A 125 -2.11 5.63 17.36
C ARG A 125 -2.56 4.67 16.24
N TYR A 126 -1.68 3.76 15.84
CA TYR A 126 -1.95 2.76 14.81
C TYR A 126 -2.35 1.45 15.48
N ASP A 127 -3.30 0.74 14.90
CA ASP A 127 -3.63 -0.60 15.36
C ASP A 127 -2.56 -1.60 14.92
N MET A 128 -1.91 -1.35 13.78
CA MET A 128 -0.76 -2.12 13.32
C MET A 128 0.22 -1.27 12.51
N ILE A 129 1.51 -1.52 12.70
CA ILE A 129 2.59 -0.98 11.89
C ILE A 129 3.31 -2.16 11.24
N ILE A 130 3.29 -2.22 9.92
CA ILE A 130 4.03 -3.22 9.15
C ILE A 130 5.31 -2.55 8.66
N ALA A 131 6.43 -2.83 9.31
CA ALA A 131 7.70 -2.17 9.03
C ALA A 131 8.75 -3.20 8.56
N PRO A 132 9.63 -2.83 7.60
CA PRO A 132 10.79 -3.64 7.28
C PRO A 132 11.71 -3.84 8.49
N ALA A 133 12.27 -5.03 8.65
CA ALA A 133 13.20 -5.36 9.75
C ALA A 133 14.40 -4.40 9.86
N HIS A 134 14.88 -3.87 8.74
CA HIS A 134 16.00 -2.93 8.72
C HIS A 134 15.66 -1.53 9.28
N ASP A 135 14.39 -1.21 9.53
CA ASP A 135 13.99 0.02 10.24
C ASP A 135 14.22 -0.11 11.77
N GLY A 136 14.38 -1.33 12.30
CA GLY A 136 14.67 -1.57 13.72
C GLY A 136 13.54 -1.19 14.68
N LEU A 137 12.29 -1.15 14.20
CA LEU A 137 11.11 -0.79 14.99
C LEU A 137 10.56 -2.01 15.74
N SER A 138 10.30 -1.86 17.04
CA SER A 138 9.68 -2.89 17.89
C SER A 138 8.48 -2.35 18.67
N GLY A 139 7.50 -3.20 18.97
CA GLY A 139 6.35 -2.88 19.82
C GLY A 139 5.20 -3.86 19.63
N ASP A 140 4.23 -3.84 20.54
CA ASP A 140 3.10 -4.78 20.54
C ASP A 140 2.22 -4.69 19.27
N ASN A 141 2.19 -3.51 18.64
CA ASN A 141 1.46 -3.27 17.40
C ASN A 141 2.35 -3.31 16.15
N VAL A 142 3.58 -3.83 16.25
CA VAL A 142 4.52 -3.87 15.13
C VAL A 142 4.59 -5.28 14.56
N PHE A 143 4.36 -5.40 13.26
CA PHE A 143 4.53 -6.62 12.48
C PHE A 143 5.73 -6.44 11.55
N GLU A 144 6.86 -7.01 11.94
CA GLU A 144 8.10 -6.91 11.17
C GLU A 144 8.05 -7.78 9.91
N ILE A 145 8.57 -7.26 8.79
CA ILE A 145 8.64 -7.98 7.52
C ILE A 145 10.04 -7.86 6.87
N THR A 146 10.32 -8.78 5.94
CA THR A 146 11.47 -8.63 5.04
C THR A 146 11.08 -7.75 3.85
N GLY A 147 11.86 -6.71 3.58
CA GLY A 147 11.56 -5.77 2.49
C GLY A 147 10.28 -4.96 2.75
N SER A 148 9.59 -4.56 1.69
CA SER A 148 8.34 -3.79 1.77
C SER A 148 7.19 -4.56 1.12
N PRO A 149 5.92 -4.34 1.54
CA PRO A 149 4.80 -4.97 0.87
C PRO A 149 4.77 -4.57 -0.61
N HIS A 150 4.34 -5.48 -1.47
CA HIS A 150 4.35 -5.26 -2.92
C HIS A 150 3.24 -6.04 -3.62
N ARG A 151 3.00 -5.67 -4.89
CA ARG A 151 2.00 -6.31 -5.75
C ARG A 151 2.56 -7.38 -6.69
N ILE A 152 3.83 -7.76 -6.52
CA ILE A 152 4.45 -8.85 -7.29
C ILE A 152 3.94 -10.19 -6.74
N THR A 153 3.36 -11.01 -7.62
CA THR A 153 2.91 -12.38 -7.33
C THR A 153 3.33 -13.30 -8.47
N ALA A 154 3.31 -14.62 -8.23
CA ALA A 154 3.62 -15.61 -9.27
C ALA A 154 2.67 -15.50 -10.47
N GLU A 155 1.39 -15.25 -10.22
CA GLU A 155 0.36 -15.09 -11.25
C GLU A 155 0.64 -13.84 -12.10
N ARG A 156 0.96 -12.72 -11.46
CA ARG A 156 1.28 -11.48 -12.18
C ARG A 156 2.55 -11.60 -12.99
N ILE A 157 3.55 -12.32 -12.49
CA ILE A 157 4.77 -12.64 -13.24
C ILE A 157 4.42 -13.50 -14.46
N ALA A 158 3.63 -14.56 -14.29
CA ALA A 158 3.23 -15.44 -15.38
C ALA A 158 2.40 -14.70 -16.46
N GLU A 159 1.55 -13.76 -16.05
CA GLU A 159 0.76 -12.92 -16.94
C GLU A 159 1.64 -11.99 -17.80
N VAL A 160 2.65 -11.34 -17.21
CA VAL A 160 3.46 -10.35 -17.93
C VAL A 160 4.68 -10.93 -18.64
N ALA A 161 5.18 -12.10 -18.21
CA ALA A 161 6.38 -12.73 -18.77
C ALA A 161 6.37 -12.92 -20.30
N PRO A 162 5.26 -13.34 -20.94
CA PRO A 162 5.21 -13.51 -22.40
C PRO A 162 5.57 -12.25 -23.18
N ALA A 163 5.23 -11.06 -22.67
CA ALA A 163 5.54 -9.79 -23.33
C ALA A 163 7.06 -9.49 -23.40
N PHE A 164 7.87 -10.19 -22.62
CA PHE A 164 9.32 -10.04 -22.59
C PHE A 164 10.07 -11.23 -23.22
N ALA A 165 9.35 -12.28 -23.63
CA ALA A 165 9.95 -13.54 -24.08
C ALA A 165 10.91 -13.31 -25.25
N ASP A 166 10.50 -12.58 -26.29
CA ASP A 166 11.32 -12.33 -27.48
C ASP A 166 12.58 -11.49 -27.20
N ARG A 167 12.55 -10.67 -26.14
CA ARG A 167 13.69 -9.85 -25.71
C ARG A 167 14.68 -10.64 -24.86
N ILE A 168 14.20 -11.61 -24.10
CA ILE A 168 15.00 -12.36 -23.13
C ILE A 168 15.52 -13.68 -23.72
N ALA A 169 14.71 -14.38 -24.53
CA ALA A 169 15.03 -15.70 -25.07
C ALA A 169 16.36 -15.73 -25.86
N PRO A 170 16.71 -14.73 -26.70
CA PRO A 170 17.97 -14.71 -27.44
C PRO A 170 19.21 -14.42 -26.59
N LEU A 171 19.05 -13.93 -25.35
CA LEU A 171 20.20 -13.54 -24.52
C LEU A 171 20.99 -14.77 -24.06
N PRO A 172 22.34 -14.75 -24.14
CA PRO A 172 23.19 -15.85 -23.71
C PRO A 172 23.10 -16.07 -22.19
N HIS A 173 23.48 -17.27 -21.75
CA HIS A 173 23.59 -17.61 -20.34
C HIS A 173 25.06 -17.54 -19.87
N PRO A 174 25.30 -17.21 -18.57
CA PRO A 174 24.33 -16.87 -17.54
C PRO A 174 23.70 -15.49 -17.74
N ARG A 175 22.44 -15.34 -17.34
CA ARG A 175 21.72 -14.06 -17.45
C ARG A 175 21.76 -13.34 -16.12
N VAL A 176 22.17 -12.07 -16.14
CA VAL A 176 22.17 -11.18 -14.98
C VAL A 176 21.10 -10.10 -15.19
N ALA A 177 20.22 -9.94 -14.20
CA ALA A 177 19.25 -8.85 -14.18
C ALA A 177 19.72 -7.78 -13.18
N VAL A 178 19.78 -6.52 -13.62
CA VAL A 178 20.17 -5.39 -12.79
C VAL A 178 19.00 -4.44 -12.66
N LEU A 179 18.60 -4.15 -11.42
CA LEU A 179 17.52 -3.20 -11.11
C LEU A 179 18.16 -1.85 -10.78
N ILE A 180 18.12 -0.93 -11.73
CA ILE A 180 18.68 0.41 -11.58
C ILE A 180 17.55 1.39 -11.27
N GLY A 181 17.68 2.11 -10.15
CA GLY A 181 16.75 3.19 -9.80
C GLY A 181 16.80 4.34 -10.82
N GLY A 182 15.69 5.07 -10.96
CA GLY A 182 15.66 6.26 -11.80
C GLY A 182 16.41 7.45 -11.20
N LYS A 183 16.58 8.49 -12.00
CA LYS A 183 17.13 9.77 -11.54
C LYS A 183 16.33 10.31 -10.35
N SER A 184 17.04 10.64 -9.28
CA SER A 184 16.49 11.20 -8.05
C SER A 184 17.32 12.41 -7.61
N LYS A 185 16.92 13.06 -6.51
CA LYS A 185 17.72 14.14 -5.92
C LYS A 185 19.06 13.65 -5.35
N ALA A 186 19.15 12.37 -4.96
CA ALA A 186 20.30 11.79 -4.31
C ALA A 186 21.18 10.96 -5.24
N PHE A 187 20.61 10.47 -6.36
CA PHE A 187 21.26 9.54 -7.28
C PHE A 187 20.92 9.88 -8.72
N ASP A 188 21.92 9.84 -9.59
CA ASP A 188 21.80 9.88 -11.04
C ASP A 188 22.65 8.74 -11.64
N LEU A 189 22.34 8.30 -12.86
CA LEU A 189 23.17 7.34 -13.59
C LEU A 189 23.64 7.96 -14.92
N PRO A 190 24.74 8.74 -14.89
CA PRO A 190 25.37 9.24 -16.11
C PRO A 190 25.80 8.08 -17.02
N ALA A 191 25.88 8.33 -18.33
CA ALA A 191 26.26 7.33 -19.32
C ALA A 191 27.63 6.68 -19.03
N GLU A 192 28.60 7.46 -18.55
CA GLU A 192 29.91 6.95 -18.12
C GLU A 192 29.81 5.94 -16.98
N HIS A 193 28.95 6.19 -15.98
CA HIS A 193 28.74 5.30 -14.85
C HIS A 193 27.98 4.05 -15.29
N ALA A 194 27.02 4.19 -16.21
CA ALA A 194 26.32 3.06 -16.80
C ALA A 194 27.28 2.12 -17.55
N ALA A 195 28.26 2.67 -18.28
CA ALA A 195 29.29 1.90 -18.97
C ALA A 195 30.23 1.19 -17.97
N ASP A 196 30.74 1.90 -16.96
CA ASP A 196 31.57 1.29 -15.90
C ASP A 196 30.83 0.15 -15.19
N LEU A 197 29.56 0.34 -14.84
CA LEU A 197 28.73 -0.69 -14.24
C LEU A 197 28.60 -1.91 -15.16
N ALA A 198 28.40 -1.70 -16.47
CA ALA A 198 28.28 -2.78 -17.45
C ALA A 198 29.60 -3.57 -17.58
N ASP A 199 30.73 -2.88 -17.67
CA ASP A 199 32.06 -3.50 -17.75
C ASP A 199 32.36 -4.33 -16.49
N ARG A 200 32.00 -3.81 -15.31
CA ARG A 200 32.17 -4.53 -14.03
C ARG A 200 31.27 -5.75 -13.87
N ILE A 201 30.12 -5.80 -14.55
CA ILE A 201 29.25 -6.99 -14.57
C ILE A 201 29.76 -8.02 -15.57
N ALA A 202 30.42 -7.58 -16.64
CA ALA A 202 30.95 -8.44 -17.69
C ALA A 202 32.29 -9.12 -17.32
N ALA A 203 33.06 -8.53 -16.40
CA ALA A 203 34.32 -9.05 -15.88
C ALA A 203 34.15 -10.25 -14.94
#